data_AF-A0A6N2T8U7-F1
#
_entry.id   AF-A0A6N2T8U7-F1
#
_cell.length_a   1.000
_cell.length_b   1.000
_cell.length_c   1.000
_cell.angle_alpha   90.00
_cell.angle_beta   90.00
_cell.angle_gamma   90.00
#
_symmetry.space_group_name_H-M   'P 1'
#
loop_
_entity.id
_entity.type
_entity.pdbx_description
1 polymer ?
#
loop_
_entity_poly.entity_id
_entity_poly.type
_entity_poly.pdbx_seq_one_letter_code
_entity_poly.pdbx_strand_id
1 'polypeptide(L)' 'MESSKVYVNVMAEFTNDGRLLPRSFIWKDGHVYEIQKVTDVRRAASLKAGNRCV' A
#
# COMPACT_ATOMS: atom_id res chain seq x y z
N MET A 1 -13.78 -2.22 19.75
CA MET A 1 -13.36 -2.95 18.53
C MET A 1 -12.24 -2.16 17.88
N GLU A 2 -11.01 -2.57 18.14
CA GLU A 2 -9.82 -1.85 17.71
C GLU A 2 -9.70 -1.90 16.19
N SER A 3 -9.56 -0.73 15.58
CA SER A 3 -9.52 -0.59 14.13
C SER A 3 -8.27 -1.26 13.56
N SER A 4 -8.43 -2.45 12.97
CA SER A 4 -7.39 -3.26 12.31
C SER A 4 -6.79 -2.64 11.03
N LYS A 5 -6.88 -1.31 10.88
CA LYS A 5 -6.31 -0.58 9.75
C LYS A 5 -4.86 -0.27 10.07
N VAL A 6 -3.97 -0.71 9.21
CA VAL A 6 -2.55 -0.42 9.32
C VAL A 6 -2.17 0.41 8.11
N TYR A 7 -1.65 1.60 8.36
CA TYR A 7 -1.00 2.40 7.34
C TYR A 7 0.44 1.91 7.23
N VAL A 8 0.89 1.67 6.01
CA VAL A 8 2.24 1.20 5.70
C VAL A 8 2.84 2.11 4.64
N ASN A 9 4.16 2.32 4.72
CA ASN A 9 4.87 3.04 3.68
C ASN A 9 5.21 2.08 2.55
N VAL A 10 4.88 2.49 1.32
CA VAL A 10 5.12 1.70 0.11
C VAL A 10 6.11 2.45 -0.78
N MET A 11 7.16 1.76 -1.20
CA MET A 11 8.06 2.20 -2.27
C MET A 11 7.49 1.71 -3.60
N ALA A 12 7.09 2.64 -4.45
CA ALA A 12 6.59 2.36 -5.78
C ALA A 12 7.50 3.00 -6.84
N GLU A 13 7.72 2.26 -7.92
CA GLU A 13 8.45 2.71 -9.09
C GLU A 13 7.46 3.23 -10.13
N PHE A 14 7.78 4.39 -10.70
CA PHE A 14 7.03 4.94 -11.81
C PHE A 14 7.70 4.48 -13.10
N THR A 15 6.97 3.71 -13.89
CA THR A 15 7.43 3.24 -15.20
C THR A 15 7.25 4.34 -16.26
N ASN A 16 8.05 4.32 -17.32
CA ASN A 16 7.91 5.28 -18.43
C ASN A 16 6.53 5.20 -19.11
N ASP A 17 5.86 4.05 -19.04
CA ASP A 17 4.48 3.83 -19.49
C ASP A 17 3.42 4.50 -18.60
N GLY A 18 3.83 5.24 -17.56
CA GLY A 18 2.93 5.93 -16.64
C GLY A 18 2.28 5.03 -15.60
N ARG A 19 2.76 3.79 -15.42
CA ARG A 19 2.24 2.85 -14.41
C ARG A 19 3.02 2.97 -13.12
N LEU A 20 2.29 3.02 -12.00
CA LEU A 20 2.83 2.98 -10.65
C LEU A 20 2.85 1.53 -10.17
N LEU A 21 4.04 0.94 -10.01
CA LEU A 21 4.21 -0.43 -9.57
C LEU A 21 4.88 -0.47 -8.19
N PRO A 22 4.26 -1.08 -7.18
CA PRO A 22 4.88 -1.19 -5.87
C PRO A 22 6.05 -2.19 -5.94
N ARG A 23 7.23 -1.78 -5.48
CA ARG A 23 8.46 -2.60 -5.43
C ARG A 23 8.66 -3.20 -4.04
N SER A 24 8.44 -2.42 -2.99
CA SER A 24 8.58 -2.87 -1.61
C SER A 24 7.72 -2.06 -0.66
N PHE A 25 7.51 -2.56 0.55
CA PHE A 25 6.83 -1.81 1.60
C PHE A 25 7.49 -2.05 2.96
N ILE A 26 7.35 -1.06 3.84
CA ILE A 26 7.84 -1.13 5.21
C ILE A 26 6.67 -1.55 6.10
N TRP A 27 6.81 -2.68 6.78
CA TRP A 27 5.81 -3.12 7.75
C TRP A 27 6.01 -2.43 9.10
N LYS A 28 5.04 -2.59 10.02
CA LYS A 28 5.06 -1.96 11.35
C LYS A 28 6.32 -2.26 12.15
N ASP A 29 6.95 -3.39 11.88
CA ASP A 29 8.18 -3.84 12.55
C ASP A 29 9.46 -3.22 11.95
N GLY A 30 9.33 -2.26 11.02
CA GLY A 30 10.46 -1.62 10.33
C GLY A 30 11.09 -2.48 9.23
N HIS A 31 10.63 -3.71 9.06
CA HIS A 31 11.12 -4.63 8.02
C HIS A 31 10.60 -4.23 6.64
N VAL A 32 11.52 -4.22 5.69
CA VAL A 32 11.22 -4.00 4.27
C VAL A 32 10.88 -5.35 3.64
N TYR A 33 9.68 -5.44 3.08
CA TYR A 33 9.24 -6.59 2.32
C TYR A 33 9.25 -6.24 0.84
N GLU A 34 9.96 -7.05 0.05
CA GLU A 34 10.00 -6.93 -1.40
C GLU A 34 8.80 -7.63 -2.04
N ILE A 35 8.17 -6.96 -3.00
CA ILE A 35 7.02 -7.50 -3.74
C ILE A 35 7.55 -8.20 -4.98
N GLN A 36 7.67 -9.53 -4.91
CA GLN A 36 8.20 -10.32 -6.02
C GLN A 36 7.23 -10.44 -7.20
N LYS A 37 5.92 -10.50 -6.91
CA LYS A 37 4.89 -10.62 -7.95
C LYS A 37 3.61 -9.94 -7.49
N VAL A 38 3.08 -9.08 -8.35
CA VAL A 38 1.75 -8.52 -8.19
C VAL A 38 0.76 -9.46 -8.88
N THR A 39 -0.17 -10.03 -8.12
CA THR A 39 -1.16 -10.99 -8.63
C THR A 39 -2.39 -10.32 -9.22
N ASP A 40 -2.84 -9.22 -8.62
CA ASP A 40 -4.00 -8.45 -9.07
C ASP A 40 -3.82 -6.97 -8.70
N VAL A 41 -4.08 -6.08 -9.66
CA VAL A 41 -4.10 -4.63 -9.44
C VAL A 41 -5.51 -4.13 -9.71
N ARG A 42 -6.25 -3.84 -8.63
CA ARG A 42 -7.59 -3.27 -8.72
C ARG A 42 -7.65 -1.93 -7.99
N ARG A 43 -8.43 -1.01 -8.55
CA ARG A 43 -8.84 0.19 -7.83
C ARG A 43 -9.74 -0.24 -6.67
N ALA A 44 -9.19 -0.29 -5.48
CA ALA A 44 -9.99 -0.39 -4.27
C ALA A 44 -10.44 1.03 -3.89
N ALA A 45 -11.75 1.23 -3.69
CA ALA A 45 -12.19 2.37 -2.91
C ALA A 45 -11.55 2.26 -1.52
N SER A 46 -11.06 3.38 -0.98
CA SER A 46 -10.56 3.48 0.40
C SER A 46 -11.70 3.27 1.41
N LEU A 47 -12.33 2.08 1.40
CA LEU A 47 -13.48 1.70 2.22
C LEU A 47 -13.20 1.80 3.73
N LYS A 48 -11.94 1.96 4.11
CA LYS A 48 -11.53 2.01 5.50
C LYS A 48 -10.18 2.73 5.66
N ALA A 49 -9.99 3.94 5.12
CA ALA A 49 -8.82 4.77 5.48
C ALA A 49 -9.16 6.24 5.82
N GLY A 50 -10.44 6.62 5.81
CA GLY A 50 -10.88 7.95 6.21
C GLY A 50 -12.28 7.90 6.81
N ASN A 51 -12.37 7.86 8.13
CA ASN A 51 -13.56 8.27 8.88
C ASN A 51 -13.16 8.88 10.22
N ARG A 52 -12.19 9.80 10.17
CA ARG A 52 -12.03 10.82 11.19
C ARG A 52 -11.78 12.16 10.48
N CYS A 53 -12.88 12.75 10.03
CA CYS A 53 -12.96 14.19 9.87
C CYS A 53 -13.10 14.75 11.29
N VAL A 54 -12.13 15.56 11.70
CA VAL A 54 -12.33 16.64 12.67
C VAL A 54 -12.30 17.94 11.90
#